data_AF-A0A2K6UCZ4-F1
#
_entry.id   AF-A0A2K6UCZ4-F1
#
_cell.length_a   1.000
_cell.length_b   1.000
_cell.length_c   1.000
_cell.angle_alpha   90.00
_cell.angle_beta   90.00
_cell.angle_gamma   90.00
#
_symmetry.space_group_name_H-M   'P 1'
#
loop_
_entity.id
_entity.type
_entity.pdbx_description
1 polymer ?
#
loop_
_entity_poly.entity_id
_entity_poly.type
_entity_poly.pdbx_seq_one_letter_code
_entity_poly.pdbx_strand_id
1 'polypeptide(L)' 'MAGRHVSRVRALYKRVLQLHRVLPPDLKALGDRYVKDEFRRHKAVGSDEAQRFLQEWEGMSTNLDTCV' A
#
# COMPACT_ATOMS: atom_id res chain seq x y z
N MET A 1 -7.57 -20.38 2.44
CA MET A 1 -6.32 -19.57 2.44
C MET A 1 -6.56 -18.05 2.28
N ALA A 2 -7.78 -17.52 2.45
CA ALA A 2 -8.04 -16.06 2.35
C ALA A 2 -7.52 -15.23 3.54
N GLY A 3 -7.40 -15.80 4.74
CA GLY A 3 -6.98 -15.06 5.94
C GLY A 3 -5.54 -14.54 5.93
N ARG A 4 -4.60 -15.28 5.30
CA ARG A 4 -3.21 -14.83 5.13
C ARG A 4 -3.11 -13.66 4.15
N HIS A 5 -3.92 -13.68 3.09
CA HIS A 5 -3.97 -12.62 2.09
C HIS A 5 -4.46 -11.29 2.70
N VAL A 6 -5.59 -11.31 3.41
CA VAL A 6 -6.14 -10.11 4.09
C VAL A 6 -5.14 -9.51 5.10
N SER A 7 -4.39 -10.37 5.80
CA SER A 7 -3.38 -9.93 6.77
C SER A 7 -2.20 -9.22 6.11
N ARG A 8 -1.70 -9.74 4.96
CA ARG A 8 -0.66 -9.08 4.15
C ARG A 8 -1.12 -7.73 3.60
N VAL A 9 -2.33 -7.67 3.03
CA VAL A 9 -2.91 -6.40 2.53
C VAL A 9 -2.99 -5.35 3.63
N ARG A 10 -3.43 -5.73 4.83
CA ARG A 10 -3.47 -4.79 5.99
C ARG A 10 -2.09 -4.36 6.44
N ALA A 11 -1.09 -5.24 6.43
CA ALA A 11 0.27 -4.91 6.81
C ALA A 11 0.89 -3.90 5.83
N LEU A 12 0.72 -4.13 4.52
CA LEU A 12 1.19 -3.22 3.47
C LEU A 12 0.54 -1.85 3.60
N TYR A 13 -0.79 -1.79 3.76
CA TYR A 13 -1.53 -0.54 3.94
C TYR A 13 -1.00 0.28 5.12
N LYS A 14 -0.72 -0.39 6.25
CA LYS A 14 -0.12 0.27 7.43
C LYS A 14 1.29 0.79 7.15
N ARG A 15 2.15 0.01 6.48
CA ARG A 15 3.53 0.41 6.17
C ARG A 15 3.56 1.66 5.27
N VAL A 16 2.73 1.70 4.23
CA VAL A 16 2.64 2.88 3.35
C VAL A 16 2.18 4.12 4.11
N LEU A 17 1.15 4.00 4.96
CA LEU A 17 0.69 5.13 5.77
C LEU A 17 1.74 5.59 6.81
N GLN A 18 2.60 4.69 7.28
CA GLN A 18 3.73 5.04 8.14
C GLN A 18 4.78 5.84 7.36
N LEU A 19 5.14 5.42 6.14
CA LEU A 19 6.05 6.17 5.27
C LEU A 19 5.52 7.58 4.97
N HIS A 20 4.21 7.75 4.80
CA HIS A 20 3.63 9.09 4.61
C HIS A 20 3.75 10.02 5.83
N ARG A 21 4.05 9.51 7.03
CA ARG A 21 4.19 10.36 8.23
C ARG A 21 5.41 11.27 8.17
N VAL A 22 6.43 10.91 7.40
CA VAL A 22 7.63 11.75 7.23
C VAL A 22 7.50 12.75 6.08
N LEU A 23 6.40 12.71 5.32
CA LEU A 23 6.14 13.65 4.23
C LEU A 23 5.59 14.98 4.76
N PRO A 24 5.88 16.11 4.08
CA PRO A 24 5.19 17.38 4.30
C PRO A 24 3.66 17.22 4.25
N PRO A 25 2.89 18.03 5.01
CA PRO A 25 1.44 17.84 5.18
C PRO A 25 0.65 17.71 3.87
N ASP A 26 0.98 18.52 2.87
CA ASP A 26 0.29 18.53 1.58
C ASP A 26 0.58 17.27 0.75
N LEU A 27 1.85 16.83 0.74
CA LEU A 27 2.27 15.60 0.07
C LEU A 27 1.72 14.37 0.80
N LYS A 28 1.67 14.41 2.13
CA LYS A 28 1.02 13.39 2.95
C LYS A 28 -0.46 13.26 2.61
N ALA A 29 -1.19 14.38 2.56
CA ALA A 29 -2.62 14.37 2.27
C ALA A 29 -2.91 13.83 0.85
N LEU A 30 -2.10 14.23 -0.13
CA LEU A 30 -2.18 13.73 -1.50
C LEU A 30 -1.90 12.22 -1.57
N GLY A 31 -0.81 11.76 -0.95
CA GLY A 31 -0.45 10.34 -0.88
C GLY A 31 -1.49 9.51 -0.16
N ASP A 32 -1.97 9.96 1.01
CA ASP A 32 -3.00 9.25 1.79
C ASP A 32 -4.30 9.07 1.00
N ARG A 33 -4.69 10.08 0.20
CA ARG A 33 -5.86 10.00 -0.69
C ARG A 33 -5.65 8.99 -1.81
N TYR A 34 -4.50 9.06 -2.48
CA TYR A 34 -4.15 8.14 -3.56
C TYR A 34 -4.17 6.67 -3.08
N VAL A 35 -3.50 6.38 -1.96
CA VAL A 35 -3.44 5.01 -1.40
C VAL A 35 -4.82 4.50 -1.02
N LYS A 36 -5.69 5.34 -0.44
CA LYS A 36 -7.06 4.96 -0.11
C LYS A 36 -7.88 4.62 -1.35
N ASP A 37 -7.76 5.42 -2.40
CA ASP A 37 -8.50 5.20 -3.64
C ASP A 37 -8.01 3.93 -4.34
N GLU A 38 -6.70 3.68 -4.34
CA GLU A 38 -6.11 2.51 -4.99
C GLU A 38 -6.46 1.19 -4.28
N PHE A 39 -6.39 1.17 -2.95
CA PHE A 39 -6.84 0.01 -2.17
C PHE A 39 -8.36 -0.21 -2.25
N ARG A 40 -9.15 0.86 -2.40
CA ARG A 40 -10.60 0.73 -2.61
C ARG A 40 -10.91 0.12 -3.97
N ARG A 41 -10.22 0.55 -5.03
CA ARG A 41 -10.35 -0.03 -6.38
C ARG A 41 -9.97 -1.51 -6.39
N HIS A 42 -8.90 -1.88 -5.67
CA HIS A 42 -8.44 -3.27 -5.55
C HIS A 42 -9.29 -4.17 -4.64
N LYS A 43 -10.27 -3.62 -3.90
CA LYS A 43 -11.14 -4.40 -3.00
C LYS A 43 -12.11 -5.32 -3.75
N ALA A 44 -12.42 -5.01 -5.02
CA ALA A 44 -13.38 -5.76 -5.84
C ALA A 44 -12.70 -6.71 -6.85
N VAL A 45 -11.37 -6.70 -6.90
CA VAL A 45 -10.59 -7.38 -7.93
C VAL A 45 -10.17 -8.78 -7.47
N GLY A 46 -10.04 -9.73 -8.40
CA GLY A 46 -9.75 -11.13 -8.12
C GLY A 46 -8.41 -11.37 -7.39
N SER A 47 -8.27 -12.55 -6.77
CA SER A 47 -7.10 -12.91 -5.93
C SER A 47 -5.75 -12.79 -6.65
N ASP A 48 -5.71 -12.95 -7.97
CA ASP A 48 -4.45 -12.94 -8.74
C ASP A 48 -3.96 -11.51 -9.03
N GLU A 49 -4.87 -10.57 -9.31
CA GLU A 49 -4.54 -9.15 -9.45
C GLU A 49 -4.14 -8.53 -8.11
N ALA A 50 -4.80 -8.94 -7.02
CA ALA A 50 -4.41 -8.53 -5.68
C ALA A 50 -3.00 -9.01 -5.30
N GLN A 51 -2.59 -10.20 -5.73
CA GLN A 51 -1.24 -10.72 -5.51
C GLN A 51 -0.19 -9.92 -6.28
N ARG A 52 -0.43 -9.58 -7.55
CA ARG A 52 0.48 -8.72 -8.35
C ARG A 52 0.58 -7.32 -7.76
N PHE A 53 -0.56 -6.75 -7.35
CA PHE A 53 -0.61 -5.46 -6.67
C PHE A 53 0.25 -5.45 -5.39
N LEU A 54 0.17 -6.50 -4.57
CA LEU A 54 1.01 -6.63 -3.38
C LEU A 54 2.51 -6.68 -3.73
N GLN A 55 2.90 -7.39 -4.79
CA GLN A 55 4.31 -7.49 -5.21
C GLN A 55 4.87 -6.14 -5.68
N GLU A 56 4.11 -5.39 -6.49
CA GLU A 56 4.53 -4.08 -6.98
C GLU A 56 4.70 -3.08 -5.82
N TRP A 57 3.78 -3.10 -4.87
CA TRP A 57 3.80 -2.20 -3.71
C TRP A 57 4.86 -2.58 -2.67
N GLU A 58 5.14 -3.87 -2.46
CA GLU A 58 6.28 -4.33 -1.65
C GLU A 58 7.60 -3.85 -2.29
N GLY A 59 7.72 -3.90 -3.63
CA GLY A 59 8.89 -3.39 -4.36
C GLY A 59 9.08 -1.87 -4.25
N MET A 60 7.99 -1.09 -4.34
CA MET A 60 8.04 0.37 -4.15
C MET A 60 8.39 0.77 -2.71
N SER A 61 7.78 0.13 -1.71
CA SER A 61 8.09 0.40 -0.30
C SER A 61 9.56 0.11 0.04
N THR A 62 10.14 -0.94 -0.52
CA THR A 62 11.54 -1.32 -0.26
C THR A 62 12.52 -0.30 -0.85
N ASN A 63 12.21 0.22 -2.04
CA ASN A 63 13.03 1.29 -2.65
C ASN A 63 12.96 2.59 -1.85
N LEU A 64 11.78 2.95 -1.30
CA LEU A 64 11.65 4.14 -0.45
C LEU A 64 12.42 4.01 0.87
N ASP A 65 12.45 2.82 1.48
CA ASP A 65 13.23 2.53 2.69
C ASP A 65 14.75 2.61 2.46
N THR A 66 15.23 2.51 1.22
CA THR A 66 16.66 2.61 0.89
C THR A 66 17.10 4.06 0.61
N CYS A 67 16.13 4.96 0.46
CA CYS A 67 16.36 6.38 0.15
C CYS A 67 16.15 7.31 1.37
N VAL A 68 15.89 6.77 2.56
CA VAL A 68 15.77 7.53 3.83
C VAL A 68 16.94 7.25 4.76
#